data_AF-A0A2H5ZEF3-F1
#
_entry.id   AF-A0A2H5ZEF3-F1
#
_cell.length_a   1.000
_cell.length_b   1.000
_cell.length_c   1.000
_cell.angle_alpha   90.00
_cell.angle_beta   90.00
_cell.angle_gamma   90.00
#
_symmetry.space_group_name_H-M   'P 1'
#
loop_
_entity.id
_entity.type
_entity.pdbx_description
1 polymer ?
#
loop_
_entity_poly.entity_id
_entity_poly.type
_entity_poly.pdbx_seq_one_letter_code
_entity_poly.pdbx_strand_id
1 'polypeptide(L)'
;MRSWGWLGWLRDVPCEAGQALAIFAGGAAVIVGLLALSVDVGQLVVTRTDLQKAADAAAFAAAQELPAHPWSARTIAEQYARENAGSNVTVTVTFSQTYNPNDTVTVEVARPVRYAFLHLLGTSQATVRARATARIGYYSGGTGVMPWGFIASNDPTSTLLQNACFEGWNADGTPRFRHNTVCTIKYGAGTNSGGDFGALAIDGPGASEYRDDIKHGSSRPVKKGDQLDAQTGNMSGPTQQAVNWRLSQPPPPGCPGNERGQVLVDNPDGTVSIRPGCERSPRILIVPVVDRIQNPSKSTVIGFAFLYLRSDVPGSGTNSAVRVEFVQFVSELPNAEYNAASGDAWAIRLVE
;
A
#
# COMPACT_ATOMS: atom_id res chain seq x y z
N MET A 1 28.99 107.69 -0.71
CA MET A 1 29.75 107.27 -1.91
C MET A 1 29.98 105.77 -1.85
N ARG A 2 29.63 105.06 -2.95
CA ARG A 2 30.06 103.72 -3.40
C ARG A 2 29.77 102.53 -2.46
N SER A 3 28.80 101.65 -2.71
CA SER A 3 28.59 100.72 -3.85
C SER A 3 29.62 99.58 -3.92
N TRP A 4 29.16 98.34 -3.70
CA TRP A 4 29.26 97.16 -4.59
C TRP A 4 29.00 95.87 -3.82
N GLY A 5 28.01 95.09 -4.26
CA GLY A 5 27.78 93.71 -3.84
C GLY A 5 28.53 92.72 -4.71
N TRP A 6 28.67 91.48 -4.26
CA TRP A 6 29.00 90.34 -5.13
C TRP A 6 28.32 89.06 -4.63
N LEU A 7 27.42 88.57 -5.49
CA LEU A 7 27.08 87.19 -5.83
C LEU A 7 26.75 86.18 -4.73
N GLY A 8 25.44 85.89 -4.63
CA GLY A 8 24.95 84.58 -4.27
C GLY A 8 25.29 83.55 -5.34
N TRP A 9 25.88 82.44 -4.90
CA TRP A 9 25.97 81.19 -5.64
C TRP A 9 25.48 80.08 -4.69
N LEU A 10 24.17 80.07 -4.43
CA LEU A 10 23.51 78.82 -4.07
C LEU A 10 23.36 78.04 -5.37
N ARG A 11 24.14 76.97 -5.44
CA ARG A 11 24.13 76.01 -6.53
C ARG A 11 22.75 75.35 -6.54
N ASP A 12 21.92 75.71 -7.50
CA ASP A 12 20.70 74.97 -7.81
C ASP A 12 21.10 73.56 -8.27
N VAL A 13 20.91 72.58 -7.38
CA VAL A 13 20.92 71.17 -7.77
C VAL A 13 19.59 70.96 -8.51
N PRO A 14 19.59 70.56 -9.79
CA PRO A 14 18.36 70.47 -10.58
C PRO A 14 17.35 69.51 -9.93
N CYS A 15 16.07 69.92 -10.01
CA CYS A 15 14.89 69.31 -9.41
C CYS A 15 14.51 67.91 -9.97
N GLU A 16 15.47 67.00 -10.12
CA GLU A 16 15.21 65.60 -10.56
C GLU A 16 15.15 64.61 -9.38
N ALA A 17 15.59 65.00 -8.18
CA ALA A 17 15.58 64.14 -6.99
C ALA A 17 14.17 63.72 -6.53
N GLY A 18 13.15 64.56 -6.76
CA GLY A 18 11.76 64.27 -6.36
C GLY A 18 11.09 63.19 -7.22
N GLN A 19 11.37 63.17 -8.53
CA GLN A 19 10.84 62.16 -9.44
C GLN A 19 11.52 60.80 -9.23
N ALA A 20 12.84 60.80 -9.00
CA ALA A 20 13.58 59.58 -8.66
C ALA A 20 13.04 58.93 -7.37
N LEU A 21 12.73 59.74 -6.36
CA LEU A 21 12.13 59.24 -5.10
C LEU A 21 10.74 58.62 -5.32
N ALA A 22 9.89 59.25 -6.14
CA ALA A 22 8.56 58.73 -6.44
C ALA A 22 8.60 57.39 -7.20
N ILE A 23 9.47 57.28 -8.22
CA ILE A 23 9.66 56.04 -8.99
C ILE A 23 10.24 54.95 -8.10
N PHE A 24 11.21 55.28 -7.25
CA PHE A 24 11.80 54.33 -6.31
C PHE A 24 10.77 53.83 -5.30
N ALA A 25 10.01 54.73 -4.67
CA ALA A 25 8.98 54.35 -3.70
C ALA A 25 7.88 53.49 -4.34
N GLY A 26 7.43 53.83 -5.55
CA GLY A 26 6.48 53.02 -6.31
C GLY A 26 7.04 51.63 -6.67
N GLY A 27 8.27 51.56 -7.17
CA GLY A 27 8.94 50.30 -7.50
C GLY A 27 9.16 49.42 -6.27
N ALA A 28 9.60 50.00 -5.16
CA ALA A 28 9.76 49.30 -3.89
C ALA A 28 8.42 48.75 -3.38
N ALA A 29 7.33 49.53 -3.46
CA ALA A 29 6.00 49.08 -3.08
C ALA A 29 5.53 47.88 -3.94
N VAL A 30 5.81 47.90 -5.25
CA VAL A 30 5.50 46.77 -6.14
C VAL A 30 6.28 45.52 -5.75
N ILE A 31 7.59 45.63 -5.49
CA ILE A 31 8.42 44.49 -5.08
C ILE A 31 7.94 43.91 -3.75
N VAL A 32 7.65 44.76 -2.76
CA VAL A 32 7.10 44.33 -1.46
C VAL A 32 5.74 43.65 -1.65
N GLY A 33 4.89 44.17 -2.52
CA GLY A 33 3.60 43.56 -2.86
C GLY A 33 3.75 42.16 -3.48
N LEU A 34 4.72 41.96 -4.37
CA LEU A 34 5.01 40.65 -4.95
C LEU A 34 5.58 39.66 -3.93
N LEU A 35 6.43 40.12 -3.00
CA LEU A 35 6.95 39.30 -1.90
C LEU A 35 5.82 38.87 -0.95
N ALA A 36 4.96 39.81 -0.58
CA ALA A 36 3.77 39.56 0.23
C ALA A 36 2.86 38.49 -0.41
N LEU A 37 2.58 38.62 -1.71
CA LEU A 37 1.80 37.62 -2.45
C LEU A 37 2.49 36.26 -2.47
N SER A 38 3.82 36.24 -2.64
CA SER A 38 4.60 34.99 -2.65
C SER A 38 4.51 34.24 -1.32
N VAL A 39 4.51 34.96 -0.19
CA VAL A 39 4.35 34.38 1.16
C VAL A 39 2.95 33.78 1.32
N ASP A 40 1.90 34.52 0.93
CA ASP A 40 0.51 34.06 1.01
C ASP A 40 0.29 32.79 0.17
N VAL A 41 0.76 32.78 -1.08
CA VAL A 41 0.67 31.60 -1.96
C VAL A 41 1.46 30.43 -1.39
N GLY A 42 2.67 30.68 -0.88
CA GLY A 42 3.50 29.67 -0.23
C GLY A 42 2.77 28.99 0.93
N GLN A 43 2.13 29.78 1.79
CA GLN A 43 1.35 29.25 2.91
C GLN A 43 0.17 28.38 2.46
N LEU A 44 -0.54 28.77 1.38
CA LEU A 44 -1.63 27.97 0.83
C LEU A 44 -1.14 26.63 0.26
N VAL A 45 -0.01 26.63 -0.47
CA VAL A 45 0.56 25.41 -1.09
C VAL A 45 1.06 24.43 -0.03
N VAL A 46 1.77 24.92 0.99
CA VAL A 46 2.21 24.07 2.12
C VAL A 46 1.01 23.49 2.85
N THR A 47 0.00 24.33 3.16
CA THR A 47 -1.22 23.86 3.82
C THR A 47 -1.95 22.81 2.98
N ARG A 48 -2.04 23.00 1.66
CA ARG A 48 -2.66 22.02 0.77
C ARG A 48 -1.93 20.67 0.82
N THR A 49 -0.60 20.70 0.83
CA THR A 49 0.23 19.48 0.89
C THR A 49 0.02 18.73 2.21
N ASP A 50 -0.05 19.45 3.33
CA ASP A 50 -0.31 18.84 4.65
C ASP A 50 -1.73 18.26 4.73
N LEU A 51 -2.72 18.97 4.19
CA LEU A 51 -4.10 18.47 4.13
C LEU A 51 -4.22 17.23 3.23
N GLN A 52 -3.45 17.15 2.13
CA GLN A 52 -3.46 15.97 1.25
C GLN A 52 -2.93 14.75 1.99
N LYS A 53 -1.77 14.85 2.66
CA LYS A 53 -1.23 13.76 3.48
C LYS A 53 -2.22 13.28 4.53
N ALA A 54 -2.93 14.20 5.18
CA ALA A 54 -3.95 13.87 6.15
C ALA A 54 -5.17 13.17 5.53
N ALA A 55 -5.63 13.64 4.36
CA ALA A 55 -6.72 13.01 3.62
C ALA A 55 -6.34 11.59 3.18
N ASP A 56 -5.14 11.39 2.62
CA ASP A 56 -4.65 10.09 2.16
C ASP A 56 -4.57 9.08 3.32
N ALA A 57 -3.97 9.50 4.45
CA ALA A 57 -3.89 8.68 5.65
C ALA A 57 -5.28 8.32 6.21
N ALA A 58 -6.20 9.28 6.26
CA ALA A 58 -7.55 9.07 6.75
C ALA A 58 -8.38 8.16 5.84
N ALA A 59 -8.27 8.34 4.52
CA ALA A 59 -8.96 7.49 3.55
C ALA A 59 -8.43 6.05 3.64
N PHE A 60 -7.10 5.88 3.66
CA PHE A 60 -6.47 4.56 3.78
C PHE A 60 -6.87 3.86 5.08
N ALA A 61 -6.83 4.55 6.22
CA ALA A 61 -7.23 3.98 7.51
C ALA A 61 -8.71 3.57 7.52
N ALA A 62 -9.60 4.42 7.00
CA ALA A 62 -11.03 4.10 6.95
C ALA A 62 -11.36 2.94 6.00
N ALA A 63 -10.61 2.76 4.91
CA ALA A 63 -10.82 1.63 4.02
C ALA A 63 -10.53 0.27 4.66
N GLN A 64 -9.78 0.21 5.78
CA GLN A 64 -9.51 -1.03 6.53
C GLN A 64 -10.76 -1.60 7.20
N GLU A 65 -11.72 -0.73 7.51
CA GLU A 65 -12.98 -1.11 8.16
C GLU A 65 -14.07 -1.48 7.14
N LEU A 66 -13.83 -1.21 5.86
CA LEU A 66 -14.79 -1.50 4.80
C LEU A 66 -14.70 -2.95 4.33
N PRO A 67 -15.77 -3.52 3.75
CA PRO A 67 -17.15 -3.01 3.78
C PRO A 67 -17.88 -3.35 5.09
N ALA A 68 -17.23 -4.08 6.02
CA ALA A 68 -17.88 -4.70 7.17
C ALA A 68 -18.41 -3.70 8.22
N HIS A 69 -17.68 -2.61 8.48
CA HIS A 69 -17.96 -1.68 9.58
C HIS A 69 -17.91 -0.20 9.14
N PRO A 70 -18.84 0.29 8.29
CA PRO A 70 -18.81 1.66 7.79
C PRO A 70 -18.95 2.75 8.88
N TRP A 71 -19.58 2.45 10.01
CA TRP A 71 -19.64 3.36 11.17
C TRP A 71 -18.28 3.52 11.86
N SER A 72 -17.55 2.41 12.02
CA SER A 72 -16.17 2.40 12.52
C SER A 72 -15.25 3.16 11.57
N ALA A 73 -15.38 2.88 10.26
CA ALA A 73 -14.64 3.53 9.19
C ALA A 73 -14.73 5.07 9.25
N ARG A 74 -15.94 5.61 9.47
CA ARG A 74 -16.15 7.07 9.58
C ARG A 74 -15.39 7.64 10.77
N THR A 75 -15.50 6.99 11.92
CA THR A 75 -14.85 7.43 13.17
C THR A 75 -13.33 7.42 13.02
N ILE A 76 -12.78 6.36 12.41
CA ILE A 76 -11.34 6.23 12.14
C ILE A 76 -10.86 7.28 11.13
N ALA A 77 -11.59 7.53 10.03
CA ALA A 77 -11.26 8.61 9.10
C ALA A 77 -11.20 9.98 9.80
N GLU A 78 -12.20 10.30 10.61
CA GLU A 78 -12.25 11.57 11.33
C GLU A 78 -11.11 11.72 12.34
N GLN A 79 -10.76 10.64 13.05
CA GLN A 79 -9.63 10.61 13.97
C GLN A 79 -8.31 10.84 13.22
N TYR A 80 -8.01 10.02 12.21
CA TYR A 80 -6.75 10.12 11.45
C TYR A 80 -6.61 11.47 10.74
N ALA A 81 -7.70 12.01 10.19
CA ALA A 81 -7.68 13.33 9.56
C ALA A 81 -7.32 14.43 10.58
N ARG A 82 -7.85 14.38 11.81
CA ARG A 82 -7.57 15.37 12.86
C ARG A 82 -6.19 15.19 13.49
N GLU A 83 -5.69 13.97 13.61
CA GLU A 83 -4.32 13.71 14.08
C GLU A 83 -3.28 14.27 13.10
N ASN A 84 -3.52 14.14 11.79
CA ASN A 84 -2.59 14.57 10.76
C ASN A 84 -2.77 16.04 10.32
N ALA A 85 -4.00 16.57 10.36
CA ALA A 85 -4.31 17.96 9.98
C ALA A 85 -4.63 18.88 11.18
N GLY A 86 -4.50 18.42 12.42
CA GLY A 86 -4.88 19.19 13.60
C GLY A 86 -6.40 19.35 13.79
N SER A 87 -6.79 20.05 14.86
CA SER A 87 -8.19 20.11 15.30
C SER A 87 -9.07 21.11 14.54
N ASN A 88 -8.49 22.17 13.97
CA ASN A 88 -9.21 23.23 13.25
C ASN A 88 -9.42 22.88 11.76
N VAL A 89 -10.03 21.73 11.51
CA VAL A 89 -10.39 21.27 10.17
C VAL A 89 -11.83 20.76 10.13
N THR A 90 -12.47 20.94 8.99
CA THR A 90 -13.72 20.27 8.64
C THR A 90 -13.37 19.00 7.89
N VAL A 91 -13.86 17.85 8.38
CA VAL A 91 -13.67 16.54 7.75
C VAL A 91 -15.02 16.08 7.21
N THR A 92 -15.06 15.73 5.93
CA THR A 92 -16.24 15.16 5.28
C THR A 92 -15.89 13.77 4.80
N VAL A 93 -16.59 12.75 5.33
CA VAL A 93 -16.42 11.35 4.93
C VAL A 93 -17.65 10.89 4.15
N THR A 94 -17.42 10.38 2.94
CA THR A 94 -18.47 9.88 2.05
C THR A 94 -18.15 8.44 1.66
N PHE A 95 -19.12 7.55 1.84
CA PHE A 95 -19.02 6.17 1.37
C PHE A 95 -19.73 6.03 0.03
N SER A 96 -19.15 5.25 -0.87
CA SER A 96 -19.71 4.95 -2.18
C SER A 96 -19.47 3.49 -2.55
N GLN A 97 -20.07 3.09 -3.66
CA GLN A 97 -19.88 1.79 -4.28
C GLN A 97 -19.17 1.98 -5.61
N THR A 98 -18.02 1.34 -5.78
CA THR A 98 -17.40 1.14 -7.10
C THR A 98 -17.80 -0.20 -7.69
N TYR A 99 -17.66 -1.28 -6.91
CA TYR A 99 -18.07 -2.63 -7.29
C TYR A 99 -19.09 -3.22 -6.30
N ASN A 100 -18.83 -3.10 -4.99
CA ASN A 100 -19.72 -3.57 -3.92
C ASN A 100 -20.21 -2.43 -3.03
N PRO A 101 -21.36 -2.59 -2.35
CA PRO A 101 -21.82 -1.61 -1.36
C PRO A 101 -20.75 -1.33 -0.31
N ASN A 102 -20.48 -0.05 -0.05
CA ASN A 102 -19.49 0.41 0.92
C ASN A 102 -18.07 -0.11 0.69
N ASP A 103 -17.64 -0.31 -0.55
CA ASP A 103 -16.25 -0.70 -0.85
C ASP A 103 -15.30 0.50 -0.99
N THR A 104 -15.85 1.72 -1.12
CA THR A 104 -15.09 2.93 -1.41
C THR A 104 -15.40 4.02 -0.38
N VAL A 105 -14.37 4.68 0.13
CA VAL A 105 -14.45 5.84 1.02
C VAL A 105 -13.72 7.02 0.41
N THR A 106 -14.37 8.18 0.39
CA THR A 106 -13.75 9.47 0.12
C THR A 106 -13.64 10.24 1.44
N VAL A 107 -12.46 10.79 1.73
CA VAL A 107 -12.24 11.75 2.80
C VAL A 107 -11.83 13.09 2.21
N GLU A 108 -12.58 14.15 2.52
CA GLU A 108 -12.21 15.54 2.23
C GLU A 108 -11.87 16.24 3.55
N VAL A 109 -10.72 16.92 3.58
CA VAL A 109 -10.27 17.73 4.72
C VAL A 109 -10.15 19.18 4.26
N ALA A 110 -10.80 20.09 4.98
CA ALA A 110 -10.83 21.51 4.68
C ALA A 110 -10.35 22.35 5.86
N ARG A 111 -9.50 23.35 5.59
CA ARG A 111 -8.99 24.29 6.60
C ARG A 111 -9.16 25.75 6.12
N PRO A 112 -9.74 26.64 6.94
CA PRO A 112 -9.65 28.08 6.68
C PRO A 112 -8.24 28.58 7.01
N VAL A 113 -7.59 29.20 6.03
CA VAL A 113 -6.25 29.78 6.16
C VAL A 113 -6.36 31.28 6.01
N ARG A 114 -5.97 32.02 7.05
CA ARG A 114 -5.90 33.48 6.99
C ARG A 114 -4.68 33.90 6.19
N TYR A 115 -4.86 34.89 5.32
CA TYR A 115 -3.75 35.50 4.59
C TYR A 115 -2.93 36.38 5.52
N ALA A 116 -1.61 36.38 5.33
CA ALA A 116 -0.69 37.24 6.04
C ALA A 116 -0.75 38.68 5.50
N PHE A 117 -0.76 38.86 4.18
CA PHE A 117 -0.69 40.20 3.56
C PHE A 117 -1.92 40.56 2.72
N LEU A 118 -2.52 39.62 1.99
CA LEU A 118 -3.75 39.84 1.21
C LEU A 118 -4.92 40.33 2.07
N HIS A 119 -4.87 40.12 3.40
CA HIS A 119 -5.84 40.70 4.32
C HIS A 119 -5.88 42.23 4.26
N LEU A 120 -4.73 42.89 4.03
CA LEU A 120 -4.63 44.34 3.86
C LEU A 120 -5.33 44.85 2.59
N LEU A 121 -5.55 43.97 1.61
CA LEU A 121 -6.25 44.26 0.36
C LEU A 121 -7.73 43.85 0.41
N GLY A 122 -8.26 43.53 1.60
CA GLY A 122 -9.68 43.21 1.82
C GLY A 122 -10.03 41.71 1.74
N THR A 123 -9.08 40.82 1.43
CA THR A 123 -9.31 39.37 1.42
C THR A 123 -8.68 38.73 2.65
N SER A 124 -9.49 38.37 3.67
CA SER A 124 -8.97 37.95 4.98
C SER A 124 -8.53 36.49 5.08
N GLN A 125 -9.12 35.59 4.29
CA GLN A 125 -8.84 34.16 4.34
C GLN A 125 -9.28 33.43 3.06
N ALA A 126 -8.76 32.22 2.89
CA ALA A 126 -9.24 31.24 1.92
C ALA A 126 -9.41 29.86 2.58
N THR A 127 -10.38 29.09 2.11
CA THR A 127 -10.57 27.70 2.54
C THR A 127 -9.78 26.78 1.61
N VAL A 128 -8.71 26.17 2.13
CA VAL A 128 -7.94 25.16 1.42
C VAL A 128 -8.59 23.80 1.64
N ARG A 129 -8.70 23.00 0.58
CA ARG A 129 -9.29 21.66 0.62
C ARG A 129 -8.33 20.66 0.00
N ALA A 130 -8.32 19.46 0.55
CA ALA A 130 -7.69 18.29 -0.03
C ALA A 130 -8.63 17.10 0.08
N ARG A 131 -8.55 16.18 -0.89
CA ARG A 131 -9.44 15.03 -0.99
C ARG A 131 -8.61 13.81 -1.32
N ALA A 132 -8.93 12.70 -0.69
CA ALA A 132 -8.40 11.39 -1.02
C ALA A 132 -9.54 10.38 -1.07
N THR A 133 -9.44 9.42 -1.98
CA THR A 133 -10.37 8.29 -2.03
C THR A 133 -9.58 7.02 -1.80
N ALA A 134 -10.09 6.12 -0.97
CA ALA A 134 -9.54 4.79 -0.78
C ALA A 134 -10.65 3.77 -1.03
N ARG A 135 -10.26 2.60 -1.50
CA ARG A 135 -11.16 1.49 -1.82
C ARG A 135 -10.57 0.20 -1.30
N ILE A 136 -11.38 -0.62 -0.64
CA ILE A 136 -11.02 -1.99 -0.37
C ILE A 136 -11.38 -2.87 -1.58
N GLY A 137 -10.45 -3.71 -1.99
CA GLY A 137 -10.64 -4.68 -3.06
C GLY A 137 -10.07 -6.04 -2.67
N TYR A 138 -10.65 -7.11 -3.20
CA TYR A 138 -10.06 -8.43 -3.07
C TYR A 138 -9.07 -8.63 -4.21
N TYR A 139 -7.88 -9.16 -3.89
CA TYR A 139 -6.93 -9.54 -4.93
C TYR A 139 -7.53 -10.72 -5.72
N SER A 140 -7.83 -10.50 -7.00
CA SER A 140 -8.53 -11.48 -7.85
C SER A 140 -7.65 -12.06 -8.95
N GLY A 141 -6.44 -11.54 -9.09
CA GLY A 141 -5.44 -12.02 -10.01
C GLY A 141 -4.36 -10.99 -10.31
N GLY A 142 -3.30 -11.45 -10.95
CA GLY A 142 -2.14 -10.63 -11.31
C GLY A 142 -0.89 -11.45 -11.52
N THR A 143 0.21 -10.75 -11.75
CA THR A 143 1.57 -11.32 -11.83
C THR A 143 2.22 -11.34 -10.45
N GLY A 144 3.41 -11.94 -10.33
CA GLY A 144 4.12 -12.02 -9.04
C GLY A 144 3.58 -13.12 -8.12
N VAL A 145 2.77 -14.04 -8.65
CA VAL A 145 2.14 -15.11 -7.89
C VAL A 145 3.16 -16.23 -7.67
N MET A 146 3.27 -16.72 -6.43
CA MET A 146 4.21 -17.79 -6.09
C MET A 146 3.72 -19.14 -6.62
N PRO A 147 4.63 -20.04 -7.01
CA PRO A 147 4.30 -21.34 -7.61
C PRO A 147 3.93 -22.38 -6.55
N TRP A 148 3.13 -22.00 -5.56
CA TRP A 148 2.63 -22.89 -4.53
C TRP A 148 1.11 -22.85 -4.44
N GLY A 149 0.45 -23.98 -4.23
CA GLY A 149 -0.98 -24.00 -3.97
C GLY A 149 -1.24 -23.92 -2.47
N PHE A 150 -1.93 -22.87 -2.01
CA PHE A 150 -2.46 -22.84 -0.65
C PHE A 150 -3.79 -23.57 -0.63
N ILE A 151 -3.81 -24.76 -0.04
CA ILE A 151 -4.96 -25.65 -0.17
C ILE A 151 -6.08 -25.26 0.78
N ALA A 152 -7.27 -25.06 0.22
CA ALA A 152 -8.54 -25.03 0.92
C ALA A 152 -9.41 -26.18 0.42
N SER A 153 -9.33 -27.32 1.10
CA SER A 153 -10.02 -28.54 0.69
C SER A 153 -10.53 -29.32 1.89
N ASN A 154 -11.76 -29.81 1.78
CA ASN A 154 -12.30 -30.82 2.68
C ASN A 154 -12.11 -32.24 2.11
N ASP A 155 -11.50 -32.38 0.93
CA ASP A 155 -11.35 -33.66 0.24
C ASP A 155 -10.28 -34.53 0.92
N PRO A 156 -10.64 -35.67 1.54
CA PRO A 156 -9.69 -36.53 2.24
C PRO A 156 -8.67 -37.19 1.31
N THR A 157 -8.77 -37.00 -0.01
CA THR A 157 -7.83 -37.50 -1.02
C THR A 157 -6.82 -36.45 -1.50
N SER A 158 -6.94 -35.17 -1.12
CA SER A 158 -5.97 -34.14 -1.48
C SER A 158 -4.61 -34.42 -0.83
N THR A 159 -3.52 -34.24 -1.58
CA THR A 159 -2.19 -34.18 -0.95
C THR A 159 -2.11 -32.91 -0.08
N LEU A 160 -1.42 -32.96 1.05
CA LEU A 160 -1.30 -31.86 2.05
C LEU A 160 -2.55 -31.51 2.90
N LEU A 161 -3.42 -32.49 3.20
CA LEU A 161 -4.56 -32.32 4.11
C LEU A 161 -4.24 -31.87 5.55
N GLN A 162 -2.95 -31.86 5.93
CA GLN A 162 -2.48 -31.36 7.22
C GLN A 162 -2.14 -29.86 7.17
N ASN A 163 -2.79 -29.08 6.31
CA ASN A 163 -2.63 -27.62 6.33
C ASN A 163 -3.23 -27.07 7.63
N ALA A 164 -2.39 -26.88 8.65
CA ALA A 164 -2.78 -26.35 9.96
C ALA A 164 -3.46 -24.97 9.88
N CYS A 165 -3.28 -24.23 8.78
CA CYS A 165 -3.92 -22.95 8.56
C CYS A 165 -5.36 -23.07 8.04
N PHE A 166 -5.79 -24.17 7.42
CA PHE A 166 -7.16 -24.24 6.89
C PHE A 166 -8.17 -24.57 7.99
N GLU A 167 -9.18 -23.71 8.18
CA GLU A 167 -10.18 -23.82 9.26
C GLU A 167 -11.58 -24.21 8.76
N GLY A 168 -11.74 -24.41 7.45
CA GLY A 168 -13.00 -24.75 6.82
C GLY A 168 -13.52 -23.62 5.94
N TRP A 169 -14.84 -23.58 5.77
CA TRP A 169 -15.49 -22.64 4.86
C TRP A 169 -16.47 -21.75 5.61
N ASN A 170 -16.57 -20.50 5.18
CA ASN A 170 -17.61 -19.57 5.60
C ASN A 170 -18.93 -19.90 4.86
N ALA A 171 -20.05 -19.37 5.38
CA ALA A 171 -21.37 -19.60 4.80
C ALA A 171 -21.53 -19.05 3.37
N ASP A 172 -20.69 -18.09 2.98
CA ASP A 172 -20.64 -17.50 1.64
C ASP A 172 -19.75 -18.29 0.64
N GLY A 173 -19.21 -19.44 1.06
CA GLY A 173 -18.35 -20.28 0.23
C GLY A 173 -16.90 -19.81 0.13
N THR A 174 -16.46 -18.86 0.99
CA THR A 174 -15.04 -18.50 1.11
C THR A 174 -14.28 -19.45 2.02
N PRO A 175 -13.01 -19.78 1.71
CA PRO A 175 -12.18 -20.55 2.61
C PRO A 175 -11.75 -19.68 3.80
N ARG A 176 -11.82 -20.23 5.02
CA ARG A 176 -11.36 -19.58 6.24
C ARG A 176 -10.00 -20.11 6.64
N PHE A 177 -9.05 -19.22 6.89
CA PHE A 177 -7.72 -19.58 7.37
C PHE A 177 -7.41 -19.03 8.77
N ARG A 178 -6.72 -19.84 9.58
CA ARG A 178 -6.23 -19.45 10.90
C ARG A 178 -5.11 -18.45 10.77
N HIS A 179 -5.32 -17.27 11.35
CA HIS A 179 -4.28 -16.27 11.52
C HIS A 179 -3.24 -16.72 12.56
N ASN A 180 -2.05 -16.11 12.49
CA ASN A 180 -0.95 -16.34 13.44
C ASN A 180 -0.60 -17.82 13.66
N THR A 181 -0.82 -18.64 12.63
CA THR A 181 -0.55 -20.07 12.63
C THR A 181 0.50 -20.37 11.58
N VAL A 182 1.53 -21.12 11.95
CA VAL A 182 2.55 -21.57 11.01
C VAL A 182 2.02 -22.80 10.27
N CYS A 183 1.92 -22.70 8.95
CA CYS A 183 1.60 -23.82 8.07
C CYS A 183 2.74 -24.11 7.10
N THR A 184 2.77 -25.35 6.61
CA THR A 184 3.73 -25.76 5.58
C THR A 184 2.98 -25.83 4.25
N ILE A 185 3.39 -25.00 3.28
CA ILE A 185 2.78 -24.91 1.94
C ILE A 185 3.50 -25.75 0.90
N LYS A 186 4.70 -26.23 1.23
CA LYS A 186 5.48 -27.12 0.39
C LYS A 186 6.13 -28.17 1.25
N TYR A 187 6.00 -29.44 0.89
CA TYR A 187 6.67 -30.55 1.57
C TYR A 187 7.72 -31.20 0.67
N GLY A 188 8.62 -31.94 1.28
CA GLY A 188 9.61 -32.74 0.58
C GLY A 188 9.01 -34.10 0.25
N ALA A 189 9.57 -34.77 -0.74
CA ALA A 189 9.12 -36.10 -1.12
C ALA A 189 9.36 -37.18 -0.05
N GLY A 190 10.20 -36.90 0.97
CA GLY A 190 10.52 -37.87 2.01
C GLY A 190 11.22 -39.09 1.42
N THR A 191 10.71 -40.28 1.72
CA THR A 191 11.14 -41.56 1.12
C THR A 191 10.40 -41.89 -0.18
N ASN A 192 9.43 -41.08 -0.60
CA ASN A 192 8.64 -41.34 -1.79
C ASN A 192 9.34 -40.78 -3.03
N SER A 193 9.29 -41.55 -4.12
CA SER A 193 9.77 -41.13 -5.44
C SER A 193 8.64 -40.41 -6.17
N GLY A 194 8.54 -39.10 -5.97
CA GLY A 194 7.65 -38.21 -6.74
C GLY A 194 6.43 -37.70 -5.97
N GLY A 195 6.01 -36.49 -6.34
CA GLY A 195 4.80 -35.83 -5.84
C GLY A 195 4.94 -34.32 -5.89
N ASP A 196 3.85 -33.63 -6.21
CA ASP A 196 3.83 -32.19 -6.48
C ASP A 196 3.58 -31.38 -5.20
N PHE A 197 4.17 -31.80 -4.08
CA PHE A 197 3.96 -31.37 -2.69
C PHE A 197 3.74 -29.86 -2.48
N GLY A 198 2.60 -29.32 -2.90
CA GLY A 198 2.32 -27.89 -2.94
C GLY A 198 2.82 -27.14 -4.17
N ALA A 199 3.62 -27.72 -5.08
CA ALA A 199 4.28 -27.00 -6.18
C ALA A 199 3.43 -26.94 -7.46
N LEU A 200 3.22 -25.74 -8.00
CA LEU A 200 2.41 -25.48 -9.20
C LEU A 200 3.26 -25.02 -10.37
N ALA A 201 2.94 -25.49 -11.56
CA ALA A 201 3.56 -25.07 -12.82
C ALA A 201 2.86 -23.82 -13.32
N ILE A 202 3.19 -22.68 -12.71
CA ILE A 202 2.61 -21.40 -13.12
C ILE A 202 3.21 -21.02 -14.47
N ASP A 203 4.45 -20.57 -14.56
CA ASP A 203 5.00 -20.11 -15.86
C ASP A 203 5.42 -21.25 -16.80
N GLY A 204 5.35 -22.48 -16.33
CA GLY A 204 5.61 -23.69 -17.11
C GLY A 204 6.19 -24.81 -16.25
N PRO A 205 6.30 -26.02 -16.79
CA PRO A 205 6.95 -27.11 -16.09
C PRO A 205 8.47 -26.93 -16.08
N GLY A 206 9.11 -27.32 -14.98
CA GLY A 206 10.57 -27.45 -14.90
C GLY A 206 11.18 -26.82 -13.66
N ALA A 207 12.25 -27.46 -13.17
CA ALA A 207 12.96 -27.05 -11.96
C ALA A 207 13.56 -25.63 -12.04
N SER A 208 13.99 -25.19 -13.22
CA SER A 208 14.55 -23.85 -13.42
C SER A 208 13.46 -22.79 -13.35
N GLU A 209 12.40 -22.95 -14.14
CA GLU A 209 11.23 -22.05 -14.14
C GLU A 209 10.63 -21.96 -12.73
N TYR A 210 10.38 -23.10 -12.09
CA TYR A 210 9.88 -23.14 -10.72
C TYR A 210 10.75 -22.39 -9.71
N ARG A 211 12.08 -22.50 -9.82
CA ARG A 211 13.01 -21.76 -8.94
C ARG A 211 12.87 -20.25 -9.17
N ASP A 212 12.75 -19.83 -10.42
CA ASP A 212 12.73 -18.42 -10.77
C ASP A 212 11.35 -17.80 -10.47
N ASP A 213 10.27 -18.55 -10.64
CA ASP A 213 8.92 -18.24 -10.13
C ASP A 213 8.92 -18.04 -8.61
N ILE A 214 9.66 -18.84 -7.84
CA ILE A 214 9.79 -18.59 -6.40
C ILE A 214 10.51 -17.26 -6.16
N LYS A 215 11.61 -16.96 -6.86
CA LYS A 215 12.39 -15.74 -6.59
C LYS A 215 11.63 -14.47 -6.96
N HIS A 216 10.97 -14.46 -8.12
CA HIS A 216 10.43 -13.25 -8.73
C HIS A 216 8.91 -13.21 -8.77
N GLY A 217 8.26 -14.35 -8.50
CA GLY A 217 6.84 -14.55 -8.77
C GLY A 217 6.57 -14.76 -10.26
N SER A 218 5.37 -15.21 -10.58
CA SER A 218 4.98 -15.50 -11.97
C SER A 218 5.05 -14.27 -12.87
N SER A 219 5.62 -14.44 -14.05
CA SER A 219 5.59 -13.48 -15.14
C SER A 219 4.22 -13.45 -15.83
N ARG A 220 3.49 -14.57 -15.86
CA ARG A 220 2.12 -14.59 -16.37
C ARG A 220 1.12 -14.15 -15.30
N PRO A 221 0.04 -13.46 -15.71
CA PRO A 221 -1.07 -13.20 -14.81
C PRO A 221 -1.82 -14.51 -14.50
N VAL A 222 -2.13 -14.72 -13.22
CA VAL A 222 -3.01 -15.79 -12.73
C VAL A 222 -4.28 -15.15 -12.21
N LYS A 223 -5.45 -15.72 -12.50
CA LYS A 223 -6.75 -15.24 -12.03
C LYS A 223 -7.59 -16.34 -11.38
N LYS A 224 -8.60 -15.94 -10.61
CA LYS A 224 -9.62 -16.87 -10.09
C LYS A 224 -10.28 -17.64 -11.24
N GLY A 225 -10.40 -18.95 -11.07
CA GLY A 225 -10.92 -19.89 -12.07
C GLY A 225 -9.85 -20.53 -12.96
N ASP A 226 -8.60 -20.05 -12.94
CA ASP A 226 -7.52 -20.68 -13.70
C ASP A 226 -7.26 -22.11 -13.21
N GLN A 227 -6.91 -22.99 -14.14
CA GLN A 227 -6.51 -24.36 -13.85
C GLN A 227 -5.00 -24.50 -14.02
N LEU A 228 -4.32 -24.87 -12.93
CA LEU A 228 -2.87 -24.96 -12.85
C LEU A 228 -2.43 -26.42 -12.81
N ASP A 229 -1.47 -26.76 -13.66
CA ASP A 229 -0.78 -28.04 -13.59
C ASP A 229 0.17 -28.04 -12.39
N ALA A 230 0.46 -29.23 -11.88
CA ALA A 230 1.37 -29.42 -10.77
C ALA A 230 2.81 -29.64 -11.27
N GLN A 231 3.82 -29.21 -10.51
CA GLN A 231 5.23 -29.40 -10.91
C GLN A 231 5.67 -30.84 -10.67
N THR A 232 6.21 -31.47 -11.71
CA THR A 232 6.72 -32.84 -11.63
C THR A 232 8.22 -32.88 -11.28
N GLY A 233 8.65 -33.99 -10.68
CA GLY A 233 10.06 -34.21 -10.30
C GLY A 233 10.42 -33.67 -8.91
N ASN A 234 11.69 -33.85 -8.51
CA ASN A 234 12.14 -33.42 -7.17
C ASN A 234 12.39 -31.90 -7.12
N MET A 235 11.38 -31.15 -6.68
CA MET A 235 11.43 -29.70 -6.53
C MET A 235 12.14 -29.21 -5.27
N SER A 236 12.75 -30.08 -4.47
CA SER A 236 13.35 -29.71 -3.18
C SER A 236 14.58 -28.81 -3.34
N GLY A 237 15.49 -29.13 -4.27
CA GLY A 237 16.68 -28.33 -4.56
C GLY A 237 16.34 -26.91 -5.05
N PRO A 238 15.53 -26.78 -6.11
CA PRO A 238 15.00 -25.50 -6.58
C PRO A 238 14.35 -24.65 -5.48
N THR A 239 13.52 -25.27 -4.64
CA THR A 239 12.91 -24.57 -3.49
C THR A 239 13.94 -24.04 -2.53
N GLN A 240 14.89 -24.87 -2.09
CA GLN A 240 15.91 -24.43 -1.15
C GLN A 240 16.71 -23.25 -1.72
N GLN A 241 17.14 -23.33 -2.98
CA GLN A 241 17.90 -22.27 -3.63
C GLN A 241 17.11 -20.95 -3.67
N ALA A 242 15.85 -20.99 -4.09
CA ALA A 242 15.03 -19.80 -4.26
C ALA A 242 14.55 -19.21 -2.92
N VAL A 243 14.20 -20.05 -1.95
CA VAL A 243 13.87 -19.59 -0.59
C VAL A 243 15.10 -18.94 0.05
N ASN A 244 16.28 -19.57 -0.02
CA ASN A 244 17.50 -18.96 0.49
C ASN A 244 17.81 -17.62 -0.18
N TRP A 245 17.56 -17.51 -1.49
CA TRP A 245 17.70 -16.23 -2.21
C TRP A 245 16.74 -15.17 -1.68
N ARG A 246 15.45 -15.49 -1.43
CA ARG A 246 14.53 -14.55 -0.76
C ARG A 246 14.99 -14.23 0.65
N LEU A 247 15.50 -15.22 1.37
CA LEU A 247 16.03 -15.05 2.72
C LEU A 247 17.22 -14.09 2.78
N SER A 248 18.04 -14.05 1.73
CA SER A 248 19.20 -13.16 1.61
C SER A 248 18.90 -11.76 1.07
N GLN A 249 17.70 -11.50 0.55
CA GLN A 249 17.37 -10.18 0.01
C GLN A 249 17.25 -9.13 1.13
N PRO A 250 17.69 -7.88 0.90
CA PRO A 250 17.52 -6.80 1.87
C PRO A 250 16.04 -6.43 2.05
N PRO A 251 15.67 -5.84 3.20
CA PRO A 251 14.34 -5.28 3.38
C PRO A 251 14.13 -4.07 2.45
N PRO A 252 12.88 -3.79 2.01
CA PRO A 252 12.58 -2.62 1.19
C PRO A 252 12.74 -1.33 2.00
N PRO A 253 12.96 -0.18 1.34
CA PRO A 253 13.00 1.12 2.01
C PRO A 253 11.72 1.37 2.83
N GLY A 254 11.88 1.78 4.09
CA GLY A 254 10.75 2.01 5.01
C GLY A 254 10.38 0.80 5.86
N CYS A 255 10.89 -0.41 5.54
CA CYS A 255 10.69 -1.59 6.38
C CYS A 255 11.84 -1.75 7.39
N PRO A 256 11.57 -1.96 8.70
CA PRO A 256 12.62 -2.06 9.71
C PRO A 256 13.57 -3.25 9.54
N GLY A 257 13.15 -4.30 8.83
CA GLY A 257 13.96 -5.49 8.59
C GLY A 257 13.15 -6.63 7.99
N ASN A 258 13.69 -7.85 8.05
CA ASN A 258 13.10 -9.05 7.44
C ASN A 258 12.68 -10.11 8.46
N GLU A 259 12.78 -9.81 9.76
CA GLU A 259 12.29 -10.68 10.82
C GLU A 259 10.78 -10.53 11.00
N ARG A 260 10.11 -11.56 11.52
CA ARG A 260 8.65 -11.60 11.63
C ARG A 260 8.09 -10.37 12.34
N GLY A 261 8.60 -10.00 13.52
CA GLY A 261 8.10 -8.84 14.28
C GLY A 261 8.44 -7.47 13.67
N GLN A 262 9.37 -7.45 12.71
CA GLN A 262 9.71 -6.25 11.96
C GLN A 262 8.78 -6.07 10.75
N VAL A 263 8.41 -7.18 10.09
CA VAL A 263 7.55 -7.19 8.89
C VAL A 263 6.06 -7.22 9.24
N LEU A 264 5.68 -7.89 10.33
CA LEU A 264 4.29 -8.09 10.74
C LEU A 264 3.95 -7.34 12.03
N VAL A 265 2.67 -7.07 12.20
CA VAL A 265 2.06 -6.50 13.40
C VAL A 265 0.97 -7.46 13.87
N ASP A 266 1.07 -7.91 15.12
CA ASP A 266 0.02 -8.68 15.78
C ASP A 266 -1.09 -7.71 16.23
N ASN A 267 -2.31 -7.92 15.73
CA ASN A 267 -3.45 -7.07 16.00
C ASN A 267 -4.20 -7.54 17.27
N PRO A 268 -4.91 -6.65 17.98
CA PRO A 268 -5.65 -7.01 19.20
C PRO A 268 -6.75 -8.06 19.02
N ASP A 269 -7.26 -8.22 17.80
CA ASP A 269 -8.26 -9.22 17.42
C ASP A 269 -7.66 -10.61 17.13
N GLY A 270 -6.34 -10.77 17.27
CA GLY A 270 -5.62 -12.02 17.01
C GLY A 270 -5.22 -12.21 15.54
N THR A 271 -5.54 -11.27 14.66
CA THR A 271 -5.05 -11.26 13.28
C THR A 271 -3.60 -10.74 13.22
N VAL A 272 -2.96 -10.92 12.07
CA VAL A 272 -1.62 -10.42 11.80
C VAL A 272 -1.66 -9.64 10.50
N SER A 273 -1.21 -8.39 10.54
CA SER A 273 -1.14 -7.50 9.39
C SER A 273 0.31 -7.22 9.00
N ILE A 274 0.52 -6.75 7.78
CA ILE A 274 1.85 -6.30 7.33
C ILE A 274 2.09 -4.90 7.86
N ARG A 275 3.28 -4.67 8.42
CA ARG A 275 3.72 -3.34 8.84
C ARG A 275 3.76 -2.41 7.61
N PRO A 276 3.19 -1.19 7.70
CA PRO A 276 3.30 -0.21 6.63
C PRO A 276 4.77 0.01 6.21
N GLY A 277 5.03 -0.02 4.90
CA GLY A 277 6.38 0.06 4.32
C GLY A 277 7.05 -1.31 4.07
N CYS A 278 6.48 -2.41 4.57
CA CYS A 278 7.00 -3.77 4.37
C CYS A 278 6.25 -4.57 3.28
N GLU A 279 5.35 -3.94 2.53
CA GLU A 279 4.51 -4.59 1.50
C GLU A 279 5.33 -5.27 0.40
N ARG A 280 6.47 -4.67 0.05
CA ARG A 280 7.42 -5.19 -0.95
C ARG A 280 8.50 -6.06 -0.34
N SER A 281 8.34 -6.50 0.92
CA SER A 281 9.33 -7.35 1.56
C SER A 281 9.48 -8.66 0.79
N PRO A 282 10.71 -9.17 0.59
CA PRO A 282 10.94 -10.49 0.00
C PRO A 282 10.27 -11.63 0.79
N ARG A 283 9.85 -11.34 2.04
CA ARG A 283 9.12 -12.25 2.91
C ARG A 283 7.62 -12.32 2.59
N ILE A 284 7.04 -11.34 1.92
CA ILE A 284 5.61 -11.36 1.59
C ILE A 284 5.41 -12.11 0.28
N LEU A 285 4.49 -13.06 0.30
CA LEU A 285 4.18 -13.98 -0.79
C LEU A 285 2.70 -13.83 -1.16
N ILE A 286 2.43 -13.73 -2.47
CA ILE A 286 1.09 -13.86 -3.02
C ILE A 286 0.97 -15.30 -3.50
N VAL A 287 0.05 -16.07 -2.92
CA VAL A 287 -0.07 -17.51 -3.19
C VAL A 287 -1.49 -17.81 -3.65
N PRO A 288 -1.70 -18.55 -4.76
CA PRO A 288 -3.02 -18.94 -5.20
C PRO A 288 -3.63 -19.92 -4.18
N VAL A 289 -4.87 -19.66 -3.78
CA VAL A 289 -5.68 -20.61 -3.03
C VAL A 289 -6.30 -21.57 -4.02
N VAL A 290 -6.13 -22.86 -3.80
CA VAL A 290 -6.59 -23.92 -4.71
C VAL A 290 -7.52 -24.91 -4.04
N ASP A 291 -8.45 -25.49 -4.81
CA ASP A 291 -9.44 -26.46 -4.34
C ASP A 291 -8.83 -27.82 -3.97
N ARG A 292 -7.74 -28.22 -4.63
CA ARG A 292 -7.00 -29.47 -4.40
C ARG A 292 -5.60 -29.40 -5.00
N ILE A 293 -4.70 -30.28 -4.55
CA ILE A 293 -3.47 -30.63 -5.27
C ILE A 293 -3.38 -32.15 -5.39
N GLN A 294 -3.49 -32.64 -6.62
CA GLN A 294 -3.56 -34.07 -6.91
C GLN A 294 -3.06 -34.35 -8.33
N ASN A 295 -1.82 -34.84 -8.50
CA ASN A 295 -1.36 -35.30 -9.81
C ASN A 295 -2.23 -36.45 -10.35
N PRO A 296 -2.65 -36.47 -11.62
CA PRO A 296 -2.44 -35.49 -12.70
C PRO A 296 -3.57 -34.46 -12.84
N SER A 297 -4.51 -34.42 -11.90
CA SER A 297 -5.61 -33.46 -11.90
C SER A 297 -5.09 -32.03 -11.71
N LYS A 298 -5.63 -31.10 -12.49
CA LYS A 298 -5.32 -29.68 -12.36
C LYS A 298 -5.93 -29.11 -11.08
N SER A 299 -5.21 -28.17 -10.47
CA SER A 299 -5.67 -27.37 -9.34
C SER A 299 -6.44 -26.15 -9.84
N THR A 300 -7.66 -25.92 -9.34
CA THR A 300 -8.44 -24.73 -9.71
C THR A 300 -8.18 -23.61 -8.70
N VAL A 301 -7.80 -22.44 -9.19
CA VAL A 301 -7.60 -21.24 -8.37
C VAL A 301 -8.96 -20.72 -7.91
N ILE A 302 -9.23 -20.76 -6.62
CA ILE A 302 -10.47 -20.25 -6.02
C ILE A 302 -10.32 -18.85 -5.41
N GLY A 303 -9.09 -18.40 -5.21
CA GLY A 303 -8.74 -17.09 -4.66
C GLY A 303 -7.23 -16.97 -4.49
N PHE A 304 -6.81 -16.01 -3.67
CA PHE A 304 -5.41 -15.78 -3.33
C PHE A 304 -5.26 -15.55 -1.84
N ALA A 305 -4.06 -15.79 -1.33
CA ALA A 305 -3.69 -15.57 0.05
C ALA A 305 -2.37 -14.81 0.10
N PHE A 306 -2.26 -13.94 1.09
CA PHE A 306 -1.00 -13.29 1.42
C PHE A 306 -0.37 -14.03 2.57
N LEU A 307 0.88 -14.45 2.38
CA LEU A 307 1.59 -15.28 3.32
C LEU A 307 2.94 -14.64 3.67
N TYR A 308 3.34 -14.72 4.93
CA TYR A 308 4.68 -14.36 5.36
C TYR A 308 5.59 -15.60 5.33
N LEU A 309 6.70 -15.52 4.61
CA LEU A 309 7.74 -16.54 4.53
C LEU A 309 8.57 -16.58 5.82
N ARG A 310 8.52 -17.71 6.52
CA ARG A 310 9.38 -17.95 7.69
C ARG A 310 10.84 -18.07 7.28
N SER A 311 11.72 -17.66 8.18
CA SER A 311 13.17 -17.84 8.07
C SER A 311 13.65 -19.25 8.46
N ASP A 312 12.72 -20.13 8.85
CA ASP A 312 13.00 -21.52 9.16
C ASP A 312 13.72 -22.18 7.98
N VAL A 313 14.78 -22.96 8.24
CA VAL A 313 15.58 -23.60 7.20
C VAL A 313 14.66 -24.48 6.34
N PRO A 314 14.61 -24.29 5.00
CA PRO A 314 13.62 -24.93 4.15
C PRO A 314 13.86 -26.43 3.93
N GLY A 315 14.63 -27.10 4.80
CA GLY A 315 15.08 -28.48 4.65
C GLY A 315 15.97 -28.69 3.41
N SER A 316 16.49 -29.91 3.22
CA SER A 316 17.40 -30.25 2.12
C SER A 316 17.19 -31.68 1.59
N GLY A 317 17.68 -31.97 0.39
CA GLY A 317 17.61 -33.31 -0.20
C GLY A 317 16.19 -33.66 -0.63
N THR A 318 15.57 -34.69 -0.04
CA THR A 318 14.15 -35.02 -0.26
C THR A 318 13.24 -34.46 0.83
N ASN A 319 13.77 -33.72 1.81
CA ASN A 319 13.04 -33.23 2.98
C ASN A 319 12.94 -31.71 3.01
N SER A 320 12.47 -31.06 1.93
CA SER A 320 12.29 -29.61 1.93
C SER A 320 10.93 -29.18 2.49
N ALA A 321 10.86 -28.19 3.37
CA ALA A 321 9.61 -27.63 3.87
C ALA A 321 9.58 -26.11 3.70
N VAL A 322 8.53 -25.56 3.10
CA VAL A 322 8.32 -24.10 3.08
C VAL A 322 7.24 -23.77 4.10
N ARG A 323 7.66 -23.06 5.14
CA ARG A 323 6.79 -22.64 6.24
C ARG A 323 6.40 -21.19 6.09
N VAL A 324 5.13 -20.91 6.34
CA VAL A 324 4.54 -19.60 6.19
C VAL A 324 3.52 -19.33 7.27
N GLU A 325 3.18 -18.06 7.44
CA GLU A 325 2.09 -17.60 8.28
C GLU A 325 1.05 -16.87 7.41
N PHE A 326 -0.23 -17.13 7.63
CA PHE A 326 -1.32 -16.40 6.96
C PHE A 326 -1.36 -14.97 7.48
N VAL A 327 -1.32 -13.99 6.57
CA VAL A 327 -1.31 -12.57 6.92
C VAL A 327 -2.40 -11.81 6.20
N GLN A 328 -2.87 -10.79 6.90
CA GLN A 328 -3.83 -9.83 6.41
C GLN A 328 -3.07 -8.77 5.61
N PHE A 329 -3.41 -8.62 4.33
CA PHE A 329 -2.77 -7.64 3.45
C PHE A 329 -3.62 -6.37 3.40
N VAL A 330 -2.98 -5.24 3.67
CA VAL A 330 -3.69 -3.97 3.91
C VAL A 330 -3.36 -2.94 2.83
N SER A 331 -2.54 -3.27 1.84
CA SER A 331 -1.94 -2.27 0.96
C SER A 331 -2.08 -2.61 -0.52
N GLU A 332 -1.51 -1.79 -1.40
CA GLU A 332 -1.61 -1.91 -2.85
C GLU A 332 -0.52 -2.80 -3.44
N LEU A 333 -0.92 -3.66 -4.38
CA LEU A 333 0.00 -4.28 -5.33
C LEU A 333 -0.04 -3.54 -6.68
N PRO A 334 1.11 -3.11 -7.23
CA PRO A 334 1.19 -2.65 -8.62
C PRO A 334 0.73 -3.75 -9.58
N ASN A 335 -0.09 -3.41 -10.58
CA ASN A 335 -0.59 -4.32 -11.62
C ASN A 335 -1.53 -5.46 -11.15
N ALA A 336 -2.18 -5.33 -9.98
CA ALA A 336 -3.18 -6.28 -9.52
C ALA A 336 -4.58 -6.00 -10.09
N GLU A 337 -5.31 -7.06 -10.44
CA GLU A 337 -6.74 -7.00 -10.76
C GLU A 337 -7.56 -7.17 -9.47
N TYR A 338 -8.37 -6.16 -9.15
CA TYR A 338 -9.28 -6.18 -8.02
C TYR A 338 -10.71 -6.37 -8.53
N ASN A 339 -11.36 -7.47 -8.17
CA ASN A 339 -12.75 -7.77 -8.54
C ASN A 339 -13.63 -7.94 -7.30
N ALA A 340 -14.94 -7.75 -7.49
CA ALA A 340 -15.93 -8.10 -6.49
C ALA A 340 -16.07 -9.62 -6.36
N ALA A 341 -15.83 -10.11 -5.13
CA ALA A 341 -16.40 -11.27 -4.46
C ALA A 341 -15.42 -12.38 -4.01
N SER A 342 -15.35 -12.46 -2.67
CA SER A 342 -15.19 -13.63 -1.80
C SER A 342 -13.75 -14.18 -1.62
N GLY A 343 -13.12 -13.82 -0.49
CA GLY A 343 -11.88 -14.41 0.03
C GLY A 343 -11.27 -13.63 1.22
N ASP A 344 -10.40 -14.27 2.00
CA ASP A 344 -9.74 -13.67 3.19
C ASP A 344 -8.59 -12.68 2.83
N ALA A 345 -8.22 -12.56 1.55
CA ALA A 345 -7.17 -11.68 1.07
C ALA A 345 -7.76 -10.37 0.53
N TRP A 346 -7.81 -9.36 1.38
CA TRP A 346 -8.16 -8.00 1.00
C TRP A 346 -6.90 -7.18 0.69
N ALA A 347 -7.10 -6.02 0.08
CA ALA A 347 -6.09 -5.05 -0.25
C ALA A 347 -6.76 -3.68 -0.31
N ILE A 348 -6.07 -2.63 0.12
CA ILE A 348 -6.60 -1.26 0.04
C ILE A 348 -5.86 -0.54 -1.07
N ARG A 349 -6.62 0.21 -1.86
CA ARG A 349 -6.12 1.10 -2.90
C ARG A 349 -6.59 2.53 -2.68
N LEU A 350 -5.66 3.48 -2.61
CA LEU A 350 -5.90 4.88 -2.88
C LEU A 350 -6.26 5.05 -4.37
N VAL A 351 -7.44 5.59 -4.61
CA VAL A 351 -7.93 5.96 -5.91
C VAL A 351 -7.80 7.48 -5.98
N GLU A 352 -6.84 7.97 -6.75
CA GLU A 352 -6.71 9.42 -7.00
C GLU A 352 -7.99 10.00 -7.63
#